data_AF-N2A5T8-F1
#
_entry.id   AF-N2A5T8-F1
#
_cell.length_a   1.000
_cell.length_b   1.000
_cell.length_c   1.000
_cell.angle_alpha   90.00
_cell.angle_beta   90.00
_cell.angle_gamma   90.00
#
_symmetry.space_group_name_H-M   'P 1'
#
loop_
_entity.id
_entity.type
_entity.pdbx_description
1 polymer ?
#
loop_
_entity_poly.entity_id
_entity_poly.type
_entity_poly.pdbx_seq_one_letter_code
_entity_poly.pdbx_strand_id
1 'polypeptide(L)'
;MIIKNISDLQNMIEPMIQNAIENSCNRLLGALQEIINTEFYDVFSPDYYIRTYQFWRSATTEMLNKACGQVFMDKAAMDYGEFWSGDMQLKAASIGSHGGWITDITREHRFWDAFIEYCKNNCVQILKEELRKQGIPVK
;
A
#
# COMPACT_ATOMS: atom_id res chain seq x y z
N MET A 1 -23.16 -14.66 -23.23
CA MET A 1 -23.98 -13.67 -22.51
C MET A 1 -24.73 -12.85 -23.54
N ILE A 2 -26.03 -12.58 -23.34
CA ILE A 2 -26.84 -11.76 -24.26
C ILE A 2 -27.08 -10.41 -23.57
N ILE A 3 -26.61 -9.32 -24.18
CA ILE A 3 -26.81 -7.95 -23.69
C ILE A 3 -28.08 -7.42 -24.33
N LYS A 4 -29.14 -7.22 -23.53
CA LYS A 4 -30.44 -6.72 -24.00
C LYS A 4 -30.71 -5.29 -23.56
N ASN A 5 -30.08 -4.87 -22.47
CA ASN A 5 -30.25 -3.54 -21.90
C ASN A 5 -28.95 -3.05 -21.22
N ILE A 6 -28.99 -1.81 -20.71
CA ILE A 6 -27.86 -1.17 -20.03
C ILE A 6 -27.46 -1.89 -18.73
N SER A 7 -28.42 -2.48 -18.02
CA SER A 7 -28.15 -3.23 -16.79
C SER A 7 -27.36 -4.50 -17.09
N ASP A 8 -27.64 -5.19 -18.20
CA ASP A 8 -26.84 -6.36 -18.62
C ASP A 8 -25.38 -5.95 -18.91
N LEU A 9 -25.18 -4.78 -19.54
CA LEU A 9 -23.85 -4.23 -19.79
C LEU A 9 -23.12 -3.87 -18.49
N GLN A 10 -23.80 -3.22 -17.55
CA GLN A 10 -23.25 -2.88 -16.24
C GLN A 10 -22.84 -4.14 -15.47
N ASN A 11 -23.73 -5.14 -15.40
CA ASN A 11 -23.45 -6.41 -14.73
C ASN A 11 -22.27 -7.16 -15.35
N MET A 12 -22.02 -6.99 -16.64
CA MET A 12 -20.85 -7.56 -17.31
C MET A 12 -19.55 -6.82 -16.95
N ILE A 13 -19.58 -5.48 -16.93
CA ILE A 13 -18.38 -4.64 -16.78
C ILE A 13 -17.98 -4.47 -15.30
N GLU A 14 -18.94 -4.41 -14.37
CA GLU A 14 -18.66 -4.16 -12.95
C GLU A 14 -17.64 -5.14 -12.36
N PRO A 15 -17.75 -6.47 -12.54
CA PRO A 15 -16.75 -7.41 -12.03
C PRO A 15 -15.37 -7.21 -12.65
N MET A 16 -15.31 -6.82 -13.93
CA MET A 16 -14.05 -6.54 -14.63
C MET A 16 -13.36 -5.31 -14.03
N ILE A 17 -14.12 -4.24 -13.73
CA ILE A 17 -13.57 -3.05 -13.07
C ILE A 17 -13.10 -3.39 -11.65
N GLN A 18 -13.90 -4.13 -10.88
CA GLN A 18 -13.55 -4.52 -9.51
C GLN A 18 -12.24 -5.32 -9.48
N ASN A 19 -12.11 -6.34 -10.33
CA ASN A 19 -10.89 -7.14 -10.44
C ASN A 19 -9.68 -6.27 -10.82
N ALA A 20 -9.85 -5.32 -11.74
CA ALA A 20 -8.76 -4.43 -12.14
C ALA A 20 -8.29 -3.53 -10.99
N ILE A 21 -9.22 -3.01 -10.20
CA ILE A 21 -8.90 -2.14 -9.04
C ILE A 21 -8.23 -2.97 -7.95
N GLU A 22 -8.80 -4.12 -7.58
CA GLU A 22 -8.24 -5.01 -6.57
C GLU A 22 -6.80 -5.42 -6.93
N ASN A 23 -6.57 -5.83 -8.18
CA ASN A 23 -5.23 -6.16 -8.66
C ASN A 23 -4.27 -4.96 -8.65
N SER A 24 -4.78 -3.76 -8.95
CA SER A 24 -3.98 -2.53 -8.89
C SER A 24 -3.55 -2.23 -7.47
N CYS A 25 -4.46 -2.37 -6.51
CA CYS A 25 -4.16 -2.17 -5.11
C CYS A 25 -3.19 -3.25 -4.59
N ASN A 26 -3.33 -4.51 -5.01
CA ASN A 26 -2.38 -5.58 -4.66
C ASN A 26 -0.96 -5.28 -5.20
N ARG A 27 -0.84 -4.75 -6.43
CA ARG A 27 0.46 -4.33 -6.98
C ARG A 27 1.06 -3.16 -6.21
N LEU A 28 0.24 -2.17 -5.85
CA LEU A 28 0.68 -1.01 -5.05
C LEU A 28 1.06 -1.42 -3.61
N LEU A 29 0.35 -2.39 -3.03
CA LEU A 29 0.69 -2.98 -1.74
C LEU A 29 2.07 -3.65 -1.80
N GLY A 30 2.36 -4.43 -2.83
CA GLY A 30 3.68 -5.02 -3.03
C GLY A 30 4.79 -3.96 -3.10
N ALA A 31 4.53 -2.83 -3.79
CA ALA A 31 5.46 -1.72 -3.84
C ALA A 31 5.65 -1.03 -2.47
N LEU A 32 4.58 -0.82 -1.70
CA LEU A 32 4.66 -0.29 -0.34
C LEU A 32 5.48 -1.20 0.57
N GLN A 33 5.27 -2.52 0.49
CA GLN A 33 6.01 -3.51 1.26
C GLN A 33 7.51 -3.50 0.92
N GLU A 34 7.86 -3.35 -0.36
CA GLU A 34 9.26 -3.22 -0.79
C GLU A 34 9.88 -1.89 -0.33
N ILE A 35 9.12 -0.81 -0.39
CA ILE A 35 9.54 0.50 0.14
C ILE A 35 9.75 0.42 1.65
N ILE A 36 8.90 -0.29 2.40
CA ILE A 36 9.13 -0.50 3.84
C ILE A 36 10.42 -1.30 4.09
N ASN A 37 10.75 -2.28 3.25
CA ASN A 37 12.02 -2.99 3.39
C ASN A 37 13.20 -2.04 3.19
N THR A 38 13.23 -1.37 2.04
CA THR A 38 14.36 -0.55 1.60
C THR A 38 14.51 0.76 2.40
N GLU A 39 13.41 1.43 2.72
CA GLU A 39 13.40 2.71 3.45
C GLU A 39 13.28 2.52 4.97
N PHE A 40 13.05 1.31 5.49
CA PHE A 40 12.95 1.12 6.94
C PHE A 40 13.81 -0.02 7.49
N TYR A 41 13.72 -1.23 6.93
CA TYR A 41 14.43 -2.37 7.50
C TYR A 41 15.89 -2.47 7.07
N ASP A 42 16.25 -2.02 5.88
CA ASP A 42 17.60 -2.17 5.35
C ASP A 42 18.57 -1.08 5.86
N VAL A 43 18.02 0.03 6.35
CA VAL A 43 18.78 1.23 6.75
C VAL A 43 19.13 1.27 8.24
N PHE A 44 18.56 0.36 9.04
CA PHE A 44 18.79 0.33 10.49
C PHE A 44 18.71 -1.08 11.08
N SER A 45 19.78 -1.56 11.71
CA SER A 45 19.78 -2.83 12.46
C SER A 45 19.72 -2.56 13.97
N PRO A 46 18.73 -3.11 14.71
CA PRO A 46 18.64 -2.92 16.15
C PRO A 46 19.64 -3.81 16.92
N ASP A 47 20.29 -3.25 17.94
CA ASP A 47 21.19 -4.01 18.83
C ASP A 47 20.45 -4.66 20.02
N TYR A 48 19.29 -4.12 20.39
CA TYR A 48 18.62 -4.43 21.67
C TYR A 48 17.32 -5.22 21.55
N TYR A 49 16.79 -5.41 20.34
CA TYR A 49 15.53 -6.13 20.14
C TYR A 49 15.49 -6.92 18.83
N ILE A 50 14.66 -7.96 18.79
CA ILE A 50 14.37 -8.72 17.58
C ILE A 50 13.24 -8.05 16.81
N ARG A 51 13.45 -7.81 15.52
CA ARG A 51 12.45 -7.19 14.65
C ARG A 51 11.20 -8.05 14.58
N THR A 52 10.05 -7.47 14.90
CA THR A 52 8.77 -8.17 14.83
C THR A 52 8.20 -8.20 13.42
N TYR A 53 8.65 -7.34 12.51
CA TYR A 53 8.07 -7.13 11.16
C TYR A 53 6.57 -6.75 11.14
N GLN A 54 6.01 -6.32 12.27
CA GLN A 54 4.61 -5.88 12.34
C GLN A 54 4.35 -4.65 11.47
N PHE A 55 5.32 -3.74 11.36
CA PHE A 55 5.22 -2.56 10.50
C PHE A 55 5.17 -2.93 9.01
N TRP A 56 5.95 -3.91 8.57
CA TRP A 56 5.82 -4.44 7.20
C TRP A 56 4.47 -5.13 6.97
N ARG A 57 4.02 -5.92 7.95
CA ARG A 57 2.74 -6.65 7.87
C ARG A 57 1.50 -5.76 7.99
N SER A 58 1.64 -4.54 8.52
CA SER A 58 0.52 -3.61 8.63
C SER A 58 0.22 -2.87 7.32
N ALA A 59 1.12 -2.91 6.34
CA ALA A 59 0.78 -2.52 4.98
C ALA A 59 -0.33 -3.44 4.45
N THR A 60 -1.44 -2.87 4.02
CA THR A 60 -2.60 -3.62 3.56
C THR A 60 -3.39 -2.86 2.50
N THR A 61 -4.41 -3.52 1.96
CA THR A 61 -5.33 -2.96 0.98
C THR A 61 -6.75 -3.41 1.24
N GLU A 62 -7.72 -2.61 0.81
CA GLU A 62 -9.13 -3.02 0.77
C GLU A 62 -9.90 -2.33 -0.36
N MET A 63 -11.02 -2.92 -0.74
CA MET A 63 -12.00 -2.29 -1.62
C MET A 63 -12.94 -1.42 -0.79
N LEU A 64 -13.01 -0.12 -1.09
CA LEU A 64 -13.94 0.82 -0.47
C LEU A 64 -15.36 0.68 -1.05
N ASN A 65 -15.43 0.40 -2.34
CA ASN A 65 -16.66 0.10 -3.07
C ASN A 65 -16.31 -0.56 -4.42
N LYS A 66 -17.31 -0.81 -5.26
CA LYS A 66 -17.13 -1.46 -6.57
C LYS A 66 -16.21 -0.74 -7.57
N ALA A 67 -15.90 0.54 -7.33
CA ALA A 67 -15.13 1.38 -8.22
C ALA A 67 -13.94 2.08 -7.52
N CYS A 68 -13.62 1.70 -6.28
CA CYS A 68 -12.56 2.34 -5.52
C CYS A 68 -11.95 1.36 -4.51
N GLY A 69 -10.63 1.31 -4.47
CA GLY A 69 -9.86 0.61 -3.45
C GLY A 69 -8.81 1.54 -2.86
N GLN A 70 -8.24 1.16 -1.72
CA GLN A 70 -7.20 1.91 -1.03
C GLN A 70 -6.08 1.00 -0.55
N VAL A 71 -4.86 1.54 -0.53
CA VAL A 71 -3.68 0.92 0.08
C VAL A 71 -3.27 1.81 1.26
N PHE A 72 -3.07 1.21 2.42
CA PHE A 72 -2.86 1.95 3.66
C PHE A 72 -2.05 1.15 4.68
N MET A 73 -1.71 1.80 5.79
CA MET A 73 -1.10 1.16 6.95
C MET A 73 -2.15 0.92 8.03
N ASP A 74 -2.46 -0.34 8.33
CA ASP A 74 -3.34 -0.70 9.43
C ASP A 74 -2.61 -0.57 10.77
N LYS A 75 -2.84 0.55 11.45
CA LYS A 75 -2.26 0.80 12.77
C LYS A 75 -2.72 -0.20 13.84
N ALA A 76 -3.88 -0.84 13.69
CA ALA A 76 -4.37 -1.83 14.65
C ALA A 76 -3.65 -3.18 14.49
N ALA A 77 -3.04 -3.44 13.34
CA ALA A 77 -2.18 -4.60 13.12
C ALA A 77 -0.78 -4.49 13.75
N MET A 78 -0.52 -3.39 14.49
CA MET A 78 0.73 -3.13 15.20
C MET A 78 0.49 -2.99 16.70
N ASP A 79 1.03 -3.94 17.46
CA ASP A 79 1.06 -3.96 18.92
C ASP A 79 2.50 -4.23 19.39
N TYR A 80 3.13 -3.19 19.93
CA TYR A 80 4.47 -3.26 20.51
C TYR A 80 4.41 -3.13 22.05
N GLY A 81 3.27 -3.47 22.65
CA GLY A 81 3.01 -3.38 24.08
C GLY A 81 2.55 -2.00 24.53
N GLU A 82 2.48 -1.81 25.84
CA GLU A 82 1.83 -0.64 26.48
C GLU A 82 2.42 0.72 26.09
N PHE A 83 3.69 0.75 25.68
CA PHE A 83 4.44 1.99 25.50
C PHE A 83 4.59 2.45 24.04
N TRP A 84 4.23 1.60 23.06
CA TRP A 84 4.46 1.91 21.65
C TRP A 84 3.33 1.40 20.76
N SER A 85 2.45 2.31 20.35
CA SER A 85 1.29 1.98 19.52
C SER A 85 1.61 2.04 18.02
N GLY A 86 0.75 1.44 17.19
CA GLY A 86 0.82 1.60 15.75
C GLY A 86 0.78 3.06 15.27
N ASP A 87 0.00 3.94 15.94
CA ASP A 87 0.02 5.39 15.64
C ASP A 87 1.40 6.02 15.87
N MET A 88 2.09 5.63 16.95
CA MET A 88 3.46 6.10 17.24
C MET A 88 4.44 5.56 16.20
N GLN A 89 4.34 4.27 15.87
CA GLN A 89 5.16 3.64 14.85
C GLN A 89 5.05 4.33 13.49
N LEU A 90 3.83 4.67 13.05
CA LEU A 90 3.61 5.33 11.77
C LEU A 90 4.15 6.76 11.74
N LYS A 91 3.96 7.53 12.82
CA LYS A 91 4.52 8.88 12.92
C LYS A 91 6.04 8.86 12.93
N ALA A 92 6.64 7.94 13.68
CA ALA A 92 8.07 7.76 13.76
C ALA A 92 8.67 7.36 12.41
N ALA A 93 8.14 6.31 11.78
CA ALA A 93 8.63 5.84 10.48
C ALA A 93 8.48 6.89 9.37
N SER A 94 7.39 7.68 9.39
CA SER A 94 7.15 8.72 8.38
C SER A 94 8.20 9.85 8.39
N ILE A 95 8.95 10.01 9.49
CA ILE A 95 10.03 10.98 9.59
C ILE A 95 11.43 10.31 9.59
N GLY A 96 11.50 9.02 9.26
CA GLY A 96 12.78 8.29 9.23
C GLY A 96 13.30 7.85 10.61
N SER A 97 12.41 7.71 11.61
CA SER A 97 12.78 7.24 12.94
C SER A 97 12.47 5.75 13.14
N HIS A 98 13.42 5.01 13.73
CA HIS A 98 13.31 3.59 14.08
C HIS A 98 13.12 3.42 15.59
N GLY A 99 11.89 3.59 16.09
CA GLY A 99 11.62 3.46 17.53
C GLY A 99 12.19 4.59 18.38
N GLY A 100 12.20 5.82 17.85
CA GLY A 100 12.74 7.01 18.52
C GLY A 100 14.21 7.30 18.18
N TRP A 101 14.88 6.41 17.46
CA TRP A 101 16.23 6.64 16.94
C TRP A 101 16.18 7.30 15.56
N ILE A 102 16.79 8.47 15.43
CA ILE A 102 16.94 9.18 14.16
C ILE A 102 18.39 9.63 13.98
N THR A 103 18.96 9.35 12.82
CA THR A 103 20.28 9.83 12.39
C THR A 103 20.14 10.71 11.14
N ASP A 104 21.22 11.33 10.70
CA ASP A 104 21.21 12.05 9.43
C ASP A 104 20.89 11.13 8.25
N ILE A 105 21.33 9.87 8.30
CA ILE A 105 21.02 8.84 7.30
C ILE A 105 19.53 8.48 7.37
N THR A 106 19.03 8.06 8.53
CA THR A 106 17.66 7.54 8.61
C THR A 106 16.60 8.61 8.32
N ARG A 107 16.91 9.91 8.56
CA ARG A 107 16.04 11.05 8.22
C ARG A 107 15.74 11.18 6.72
N GLU A 108 16.63 10.68 5.87
CA GLU A 108 16.41 10.67 4.42
C GLU A 108 15.41 9.57 4.01
N HIS A 109 15.25 8.54 4.83
CA HIS A 109 14.45 7.35 4.56
C HIS A 109 13.00 7.47 5.07
N ARG A 110 12.22 8.29 4.38
CA ARG A 110 10.81 8.55 4.69
C ARG A 110 9.90 7.68 3.84
N PHE A 111 9.64 6.46 4.32
CA PHE A 111 8.91 5.42 3.57
C PHE A 111 7.59 5.92 2.95
N TRP A 112 6.83 6.76 3.69
CA TRP A 112 5.53 7.23 3.22
C TRP A 112 5.65 8.27 2.11
N ASP A 113 6.63 9.18 2.21
CA ASP A 113 6.93 10.14 1.14
C ASP A 113 7.40 9.40 -0.12
N ALA A 114 8.26 8.40 0.04
CA ALA A 114 8.72 7.54 -1.06
C ALA A 114 7.54 6.78 -1.72
N PHE A 115 6.61 6.25 -0.93
CA PHE A 115 5.42 5.58 -1.45
C PHE A 115 4.46 6.53 -2.17
N ILE A 116 4.23 7.73 -1.64
CA ILE A 116 3.44 8.76 -2.32
C ILE A 116 4.07 9.11 -3.67
N GLU A 117 5.38 9.27 -3.73
CA GLU A 117 6.09 9.58 -4.97
C GLU A 117 6.02 8.42 -5.97
N TYR A 118 6.18 7.19 -5.51
CA TYR A 118 5.94 6.00 -6.33
C TYR A 118 4.51 6.00 -6.90
N CYS A 119 3.50 6.30 -6.09
CA CYS A 119 2.11 6.33 -6.51
C CYS A 119 1.84 7.41 -7.57
N LYS A 120 2.39 8.63 -7.41
CA LYS A 120 2.25 9.70 -8.42
C LYS A 120 2.77 9.26 -9.79
N ASN A 121 3.88 8.52 -9.80
CA ASN A 121 4.55 8.11 -11.03
C ASN A 121 3.95 6.84 -11.65
N ASN A 122 3.29 5.98 -10.85
CA ASN A 122 2.93 4.64 -11.31
C ASN A 122 1.44 4.29 -11.21
N CYS A 123 0.66 4.90 -10.31
CA CYS A 123 -0.70 4.43 -9.97
C CYS A 123 -1.64 4.42 -11.18
N VAL A 124 -1.66 5.49 -11.97
CA VAL A 124 -2.50 5.59 -13.18
C VAL A 124 -2.11 4.52 -14.21
N GLN A 125 -0.81 4.31 -14.39
CA GLN A 125 -0.33 3.34 -15.37
C GLN A 125 -0.63 1.90 -14.94
N ILE A 126 -0.44 1.58 -13.67
CA ILE A 126 -0.81 0.28 -13.07
C ILE A 126 -2.31 0.01 -13.30
N LEU A 127 -3.18 0.98 -12.99
CA LEU A 127 -4.62 0.81 -13.18
C LEU A 127 -4.98 0.59 -14.66
N LYS A 128 -4.38 1.35 -15.58
CA LYS A 128 -4.60 1.15 -17.02
C LYS A 128 -4.19 -0.25 -17.48
N GLU A 129 -3.07 -0.76 -16.99
CA GLU A 129 -2.62 -2.12 -17.29
C GLU A 129 -3.60 -3.18 -16.79
N GLU A 130 -4.05 -3.06 -15.53
CA GLU A 130 -5.00 -4.02 -14.97
C GLU A 130 -6.36 -3.96 -15.67
N LEU A 131 -6.86 -2.77 -16.03
CA LEU A 131 -8.08 -2.61 -16.83
C LEU A 131 -7.96 -3.29 -18.20
N ARG A 132 -6.82 -3.12 -18.88
CA ARG A 132 -6.54 -3.78 -20.17
C ARG A 132 -6.50 -5.30 -20.03
N LYS A 133 -5.91 -5.84 -18.95
CA LYS A 133 -5.91 -7.29 -18.68
C LYS A 133 -7.30 -7.86 -18.48
N GLN A 134 -8.23 -7.05 -17.96
CA GLN A 134 -9.64 -7.45 -17.86
C GLN A 134 -10.40 -7.29 -19.18
N GLY A 135 -9.77 -6.80 -20.26
CA GLY A 135 -10.42 -6.59 -21.57
C GLY A 135 -11.11 -5.24 -21.71
N ILE A 136 -10.89 -4.30 -20.79
CA ILE A 136 -11.43 -2.93 -20.87
C ILE A 136 -10.45 -2.05 -21.66
N PRO A 137 -10.84 -1.52 -22.84
CA PRO A 137 -9.96 -0.70 -23.65
C PRO A 137 -9.81 0.70 -23.03
N VAL A 138 -8.62 0.98 -22.49
CA VAL A 138 -8.23 2.29 -21.96
C VAL A 138 -7.04 2.86 -22.72
N LYS A 139 -7.11 4.16 -23.05
CA LYS A 139 -6.05 4.91 -23.75
C LYS A 139 -4.97 5.38 -22.77
#